data_AF-A0A3M2IVC0-F1
#
_entry.id   AF-A0A3M2IVC0-F1
#
_cell.length_a   1.000
_cell.length_b   1.000
_cell.length_c   1.000
_cell.angle_alpha   90.00
_cell.angle_beta   90.00
_cell.angle_gamma   90.00
#
_symmetry.space_group_name_H-M   'P 1'
#
loop_
_entity.id
_entity.type
_entity.pdbx_description
1 polymer ?
#
loop_
_entity_poly.entity_id
_entity_poly.type
_entity_poly.pdbx_seq_one_letter_code
_entity_poly.pdbx_strand_id
1 'polypeptide(L)'
;DAHRLADPWGTLGEAAGPDARAVAGALRAAVEGVGLDPRAPEPVLVEVFGAVGDGAAGAARTPDVDLVLGGVHLVARHAPGHTGGSTLYLGEVGDEVIVLTGDVLFAGGVGRTDLPGGDAAVMATTLREVVGSLPPGARVLPGHGPASRVDVELATNPYLAG
;
A
#
# COMPACT_ATOMS: atom_id res chain seq x y z
N ASP A 1 9.92 4.42 4.32
CA ASP A 1 10.58 5.75 4.33
C ASP A 1 10.82 6.21 5.78
N ALA A 2 11.63 7.26 6.00
CA ALA A 2 11.93 7.74 7.35
C ALA A 2 10.71 8.27 8.12
N HIS A 3 9.66 8.71 7.41
CA HIS A 3 8.41 9.16 8.05
C HIS A 3 7.66 7.99 8.67
N ARG A 4 7.55 6.85 7.97
CA ARG A 4 6.90 5.64 8.49
C ARG A 4 7.67 4.95 9.61
N LEU A 5 8.99 5.12 9.68
CA LEU A 5 9.77 4.67 10.85
C LEU A 5 9.52 5.55 12.07
N ALA A 6 9.33 6.86 11.87
CA ALA A 6 8.98 7.79 12.94
C ALA A 6 7.50 7.69 13.36
N ASP A 7 6.63 7.25 12.46
CA ASP A 7 5.20 7.02 12.65
C ASP A 7 4.75 5.71 11.97
N PRO A 8 4.95 4.56 12.63
CA PRO A 8 4.58 3.25 12.08
C PRO A 8 3.06 3.06 11.98
N TRP A 9 2.27 3.87 12.69
CA TRP A 9 0.81 3.79 12.71
C TRP A 9 0.15 4.64 11.65
N GLY A 10 0.89 5.56 11.02
CA GLY A 10 0.37 6.41 9.97
C GLY A 10 -0.65 7.43 10.46
N THR A 11 -0.42 8.02 11.63
CA THR A 11 -1.11 9.23 12.11
C THR A 11 -0.87 10.42 11.18
N LEU A 12 -1.47 10.39 10.00
CA LEU A 12 -1.57 11.53 9.09
C LEU A 12 -2.77 12.40 9.50
N GLY A 13 -2.50 13.48 10.25
CA GLY A 13 -3.48 14.51 10.61
C GLY A 13 -3.16 15.17 11.95
N GLU A 14 -3.47 16.46 12.09
CA GLU A 14 -3.17 17.35 13.23
C GLU A 14 -3.78 16.96 14.60
N ALA A 15 -4.09 15.69 14.85
CA ALA A 15 -4.28 15.22 16.21
C ALA A 15 -2.89 14.92 16.78
N ALA A 16 -2.24 15.88 17.43
CA ALA A 16 -1.08 15.63 18.29
C ALA A 16 -1.54 15.59 19.75
N GLY A 17 -2.58 14.80 20.03
CA GLY A 17 -3.13 14.56 21.37
C GLY A 17 -2.95 13.10 21.79
N PRO A 18 -3.08 12.78 23.09
CA PRO A 18 -2.98 11.39 23.58
C PRO A 18 -3.98 10.41 22.93
N ASP A 19 -5.04 10.92 22.29
CA ASP A 19 -6.05 10.13 21.56
C ASP A 19 -5.78 9.97 20.05
N ALA A 20 -4.74 10.61 19.51
CA ALA A 20 -4.41 10.58 18.09
C ALA A 20 -3.99 9.20 17.57
N ARG A 21 -3.44 8.38 18.47
CA ARG A 21 -2.96 7.02 18.17
C ARG A 21 -4.08 5.99 18.14
N ALA A 22 -5.32 6.40 18.40
CA ALA A 22 -6.44 5.48 18.38
C ALA A 22 -6.77 5.07 16.94
N VAL A 23 -6.55 3.80 16.63
CA VAL A 23 -7.12 3.16 15.45
C VAL A 23 -8.64 3.39 15.48
N ALA A 24 -9.24 3.76 14.34
CA ALA A 24 -10.67 4.09 14.23
C ALA A 24 -11.46 3.10 13.35
N GLY A 25 -12.79 3.19 13.44
CA GLY A 25 -13.71 2.47 12.54
C GLY A 25 -13.62 0.95 12.62
N ALA A 26 -13.73 0.29 11.46
CA ALA A 26 -13.73 -1.17 11.37
C ALA A 26 -12.41 -1.81 11.87
N LEU A 27 -11.28 -1.14 11.64
CA LEU A 27 -9.98 -1.62 12.13
C LEU A 27 -9.93 -1.58 13.66
N ARG A 28 -10.51 -0.53 14.29
CA ARG A 28 -10.63 -0.47 15.75
C ARG A 28 -11.42 -1.65 16.30
N ALA A 29 -12.60 -1.90 15.73
CA ALA A 29 -13.46 -2.98 16.17
C ALA A 29 -12.77 -4.35 16.01
N ALA A 30 -11.99 -4.54 14.94
CA ALA A 30 -11.20 -5.75 14.74
C ALA A 30 -10.09 -5.90 15.80
N VAL A 31 -9.33 -4.84 16.07
CA VAL A 31 -8.26 -4.81 17.08
C VAL A 31 -8.80 -5.08 18.49
N GLU A 32 -9.89 -4.41 18.86
CA GLU A 32 -10.58 -4.65 20.15
C GLU A 32 -11.14 -6.06 20.23
N GLY A 33 -11.69 -6.59 19.13
CA GLY A 33 -12.25 -7.94 19.04
C GLY A 33 -11.23 -9.06 19.26
N VAL A 34 -9.95 -8.80 19.02
CA VAL A 34 -8.85 -9.75 19.31
C VAL A 34 -8.14 -9.45 20.65
N GLY A 35 -8.69 -8.53 21.45
CA GLY A 35 -8.17 -8.21 22.80
C GLY A 35 -6.90 -7.36 22.81
N LEU A 36 -6.58 -6.68 21.71
CA LEU A 36 -5.46 -5.74 21.62
C LEU A 36 -5.92 -4.32 21.97
N ASP A 37 -5.04 -3.51 22.59
CA ASP A 37 -5.33 -2.10 22.87
C ASP A 37 -5.21 -1.27 21.58
N PRO A 38 -6.30 -0.68 21.05
CA PRO A 38 -6.28 0.09 19.82
C PRO A 38 -5.58 1.44 19.93
N ARG A 39 -5.12 1.84 21.13
CA ARG A 39 -4.53 3.17 21.39
C ARG A 39 -3.01 3.20 21.29
N ALA A 40 -2.33 2.06 21.37
CA ALA A 40 -0.88 1.97 21.27
C ALA A 40 -0.43 0.52 21.12
N PRO A 41 -0.64 -0.11 19.96
CA PRO A 41 0.11 -1.32 19.69
C PRO A 41 1.59 -0.92 19.56
N GLU A 42 2.50 -1.67 20.16
CA GLU A 42 3.93 -1.55 19.87
C GLU A 42 4.23 -2.56 18.76
N PRO A 43 4.90 -2.16 17.66
CA PRO A 43 5.22 -3.11 16.61
C PRO A 43 6.16 -4.18 17.16
N VAL A 44 5.71 -5.43 17.13
CA VAL A 44 6.50 -6.59 17.58
C VAL A 44 7.54 -7.04 16.54
N LEU A 45 7.37 -6.59 15.29
CA LEU A 45 8.27 -6.84 14.18
C LEU A 45 8.38 -5.58 13.32
N VAL A 46 9.62 -5.16 13.04
CA VAL A 46 9.93 -4.04 12.15
C VAL A 46 11.03 -4.49 11.20
N GLU A 47 10.69 -4.57 9.92
CA GLU A 47 11.62 -4.91 8.85
C GLU A 47 11.57 -3.82 7.78
N VAL A 48 12.75 -3.44 7.28
CA VAL A 48 12.87 -2.45 6.21
C VAL A 48 13.01 -3.18 4.89
N PHE A 49 12.20 -2.80 3.92
CA PHE A 49 12.32 -3.26 2.53
C PHE A 49 12.03 -2.10 1.57
N GLY A 50 12.45 -2.27 0.31
CA GLY A 50 12.45 -1.20 -0.69
C GLY A 50 13.68 -0.30 -0.58
N ALA A 51 14.14 0.23 -1.72
CA ALA A 51 15.33 1.05 -1.83
C ALA A 51 15.06 2.40 -2.49
N VAL A 52 15.92 3.38 -2.19
CA VAL A 52 15.93 4.67 -2.87
C VAL A 52 16.31 4.46 -4.33
N GLY A 53 15.46 4.91 -5.25
CA GLY A 53 15.63 4.69 -6.68
C GLY A 53 14.91 3.46 -7.23
N ASP A 54 14.29 2.64 -6.38
CA ASP A 54 13.28 1.67 -6.85
C ASP A 54 12.16 2.41 -7.58
N GLY A 55 11.69 1.82 -8.68
CA GLY A 55 10.71 2.46 -9.53
C GLY A 55 11.27 3.64 -10.35
N ALA A 56 12.57 3.92 -10.31
CA ALA A 56 13.17 4.75 -11.35
C ALA A 56 13.32 3.92 -12.64
N ALA A 57 13.14 4.56 -13.79
CA ALA A 57 13.26 3.87 -15.08
C ALA A 57 14.64 3.20 -15.23
N GLY A 58 14.64 1.88 -15.45
CA GLY A 58 15.87 1.09 -15.60
C GLY A 58 16.55 0.66 -14.30
N ALA A 59 16.02 1.04 -13.13
CA ALA A 59 16.46 0.49 -11.86
C ALA A 59 15.88 -0.91 -11.65
N ALA A 60 16.69 -1.83 -11.09
CA ALA A 60 16.19 -3.14 -10.70
C ALA A 60 15.27 -3.00 -9.47
N ARG A 61 14.09 -3.61 -9.52
CA ARG A 61 13.15 -3.60 -8.39
C ARG A 61 13.71 -4.41 -7.22
N THR A 62 13.56 -3.90 -6.00
CA THR A 62 13.73 -4.71 -4.79
C THR A 62 12.82 -5.96 -4.84
N PRO A 63 13.30 -7.13 -4.37
CA PRO A 63 12.47 -8.32 -4.24
C PRO A 63 11.24 -8.10 -3.35
N ASP A 64 10.19 -8.88 -3.62
CA ASP A 64 9.02 -8.90 -2.76
C ASP A 64 9.35 -9.55 -1.41
N VAL A 65 8.55 -9.23 -0.38
CA VAL A 65 8.69 -9.79 0.97
C VAL A 65 7.43 -10.57 1.32
N ASP A 66 7.60 -11.82 1.72
CA ASP A 66 6.52 -12.65 2.26
C ASP A 66 6.27 -12.34 3.73
N LEU A 67 5.01 -12.03 4.05
CA LEU A 67 4.52 -11.76 5.39
C LEU A 67 3.52 -12.84 5.80
N VAL A 68 3.90 -13.68 6.75
CA VAL A 68 3.03 -14.71 7.32
C VAL A 68 2.57 -14.26 8.71
N LEU A 69 1.32 -13.84 8.79
CA LEU A 69 0.68 -13.31 9.99
C LEU A 69 -0.37 -14.31 10.49
N GLY A 70 0.09 -15.27 11.30
CA GLY A 70 -0.76 -16.40 11.71
C GLY A 70 -1.17 -17.24 10.50
N GLY A 71 -2.46 -17.29 10.19
CA GLY A 71 -3.00 -18.00 9.02
C GLY A 71 -3.11 -17.15 7.76
N VAL A 72 -2.72 -15.87 7.81
CA VAL A 72 -2.79 -14.95 6.67
C VAL A 72 -1.40 -14.85 6.02
N HIS A 73 -1.35 -15.05 4.71
CA HIS A 73 -0.14 -14.80 3.91
C HIS A 73 -0.37 -13.59 3.01
N LEU A 74 0.54 -12.63 3.11
CA LEU A 74 0.59 -11.46 2.24
C LEU A 74 1.96 -11.37 1.58
N VAL A 75 2.00 -10.89 0.34
CA VAL A 75 3.22 -10.51 -0.35
C VAL A 75 3.29 -8.99 -0.38
N ALA A 76 4.25 -8.41 0.31
CA ALA A 76 4.55 -7.00 0.28
C ALA A 76 5.44 -6.67 -0.93
N ARG A 77 4.99 -5.75 -1.76
CA ARG A 77 5.65 -5.34 -3.00
C ARG A 77 5.86 -3.84 -3.00
N HIS A 78 7.11 -3.40 -3.10
CA HIS A 78 7.46 -1.98 -3.08
C HIS A 78 6.96 -1.31 -4.37
N ALA A 79 6.31 -0.15 -4.22
CA ALA A 79 5.60 0.54 -5.29
C ALA A 79 5.64 2.07 -5.06
N PRO A 80 6.83 2.67 -5.10
CA PRO A 80 6.99 4.09 -4.79
C PRO A 80 6.33 4.97 -5.85
N GLY A 81 6.05 6.22 -5.48
CA GLY A 81 5.51 7.23 -6.41
C GLY A 81 4.59 8.21 -5.71
N HIS A 82 3.56 7.71 -5.01
CA HIS A 82 2.74 8.56 -4.12
C HIS A 82 3.59 9.02 -2.93
N THR A 83 4.27 8.06 -2.30
CA THR A 83 5.39 8.28 -1.39
C THR A 83 6.54 7.35 -1.74
N GLY A 84 7.74 7.65 -1.28
CA GLY A 84 8.91 6.77 -1.43
C GLY A 84 8.84 5.46 -0.63
N GLY A 85 7.82 5.27 0.20
CA GLY A 85 7.56 4.01 0.95
C GLY A 85 6.25 3.32 0.57
N SER A 86 5.59 3.75 -0.51
CA SER A 86 4.33 3.17 -0.94
C SER A 86 4.50 1.68 -1.27
N THR A 87 3.53 0.88 -0.84
CA THR A 87 3.59 -0.59 -0.85
C THR A 87 2.25 -1.17 -1.27
N LEU A 88 2.28 -2.18 -2.13
CA LEU A 88 1.15 -3.05 -2.43
C LEU A 88 1.23 -4.31 -1.57
N TYR A 89 0.09 -4.78 -1.08
CA TYR A 89 0.00 -6.09 -0.41
C TYR A 89 -0.91 -7.00 -1.21
N LEU A 90 -0.34 -8.08 -1.75
CA LEU A 90 -1.09 -9.12 -2.44
C LEU A 90 -1.44 -10.22 -1.44
N GLY A 91 -2.62 -10.81 -1.56
CA GLY A 91 -3.04 -11.92 -0.71
C GLY A 91 -4.23 -12.66 -1.28
N GLU A 92 -4.72 -13.64 -0.55
CA GLU A 92 -5.85 -14.47 -0.94
C GLU A 92 -6.94 -14.44 0.13
N VAL A 93 -8.20 -14.32 -0.29
CA VAL A 93 -9.38 -14.42 0.57
C VAL A 93 -10.32 -15.45 -0.04
N GLY A 94 -10.35 -16.65 0.54
CA GLY A 94 -10.99 -17.80 -0.11
C GLY A 94 -10.25 -18.12 -1.41
N ASP A 95 -10.99 -18.22 -2.53
CA ASP A 95 -10.43 -18.47 -3.86
C ASP A 95 -10.09 -17.18 -4.63
N GLU A 96 -10.27 -16.00 -4.02
CA GLU A 96 -10.05 -14.70 -4.67
C GLU A 96 -8.68 -14.12 -4.32
N VAL A 97 -7.90 -13.77 -5.34
CA VAL A 97 -6.67 -12.97 -5.18
C VAL A 97 -7.06 -11.50 -5.02
N ILE A 98 -6.54 -10.87 -3.97
CA ILE A 98 -6.73 -9.45 -3.68
C ILE A 98 -5.40 -8.69 -3.71
N VAL A 99 -5.46 -7.39 -4.01
CA VAL A 99 -4.33 -6.47 -3.87
C VAL A 99 -4.80 -5.22 -3.15
N LEU A 100 -4.20 -4.96 -1.98
CA LEU A 100 -4.30 -3.67 -1.29
C LEU A 100 -3.33 -2.70 -1.94
N THR A 101 -3.84 -1.67 -2.61
CA THR A 101 -3.00 -0.77 -3.43
C THR A 101 -2.66 0.56 -2.76
N GLY A 102 -3.24 0.84 -1.59
CA GLY A 102 -3.10 2.13 -0.94
C GLY A 102 -3.40 3.27 -1.92
N ASP A 103 -2.51 4.26 -1.98
CA ASP A 103 -2.64 5.41 -2.87
C ASP A 103 -1.82 5.28 -4.17
N VAL A 104 -1.45 4.05 -4.56
CA VAL A 104 -0.76 3.80 -5.84
C VAL A 104 -1.75 3.68 -7.00
N LEU A 105 -2.82 2.90 -6.82
CA LEU A 105 -3.83 2.63 -7.85
C LEU A 105 -5.23 2.74 -7.27
N PHE A 106 -6.06 3.53 -7.92
CA PHE A 106 -7.49 3.70 -7.67
C PHE A 106 -8.31 3.24 -8.88
N ALA A 107 -9.62 3.07 -8.69
CA ALA A 107 -10.54 2.88 -9.81
C ALA A 107 -10.49 4.09 -10.76
N GLY A 108 -9.91 3.90 -11.96
CA GLY A 108 -9.73 4.95 -12.96
C GLY A 108 -8.78 6.09 -12.58
N GLY A 109 -7.95 5.92 -11.54
CA GLY A 109 -7.03 6.97 -11.08
C GLY A 109 -5.83 6.45 -10.29
N VAL A 110 -5.05 7.38 -9.76
CA VAL A 110 -3.85 7.15 -8.93
C VAL A 110 -3.74 8.22 -7.85
N GLY A 111 -2.95 7.98 -6.80
CA GLY A 111 -2.66 8.99 -5.79
C GLY A 111 -1.80 10.13 -6.32
N ARG A 112 -1.87 11.27 -5.64
CA ARG A 112 -1.07 12.45 -5.96
C ARG A 112 0.43 12.19 -5.74
N THR A 113 1.30 12.89 -6.46
CA THR A 113 2.76 12.67 -6.42
C THR A 113 3.54 13.96 -6.19
N ASP A 114 2.87 15.05 -5.80
CA ASP A 114 3.40 16.40 -5.73
C ASP A 114 3.78 16.86 -4.30
N LEU A 115 3.54 16.01 -3.30
CA LEU A 115 3.92 16.26 -1.91
C LEU A 115 5.32 15.72 -1.61
N PRO A 116 5.99 16.15 -0.52
CA PRO A 116 7.30 15.64 -0.14
C PRO A 116 7.35 14.12 -0.08
N GLY A 117 8.30 13.54 -0.82
CA GLY A 117 8.48 12.10 -0.96
C GLY A 117 7.66 11.46 -2.10
N GLY A 118 6.77 12.19 -2.75
CA GLY A 118 6.13 11.78 -4.00
C GLY A 118 6.97 12.14 -5.23
N ASP A 119 6.83 11.34 -6.29
CA ASP A 119 7.51 11.53 -7.58
C ASP A 119 6.66 10.94 -8.72
N ALA A 120 6.29 11.78 -9.70
CA ALA A 120 5.43 11.40 -10.82
C ALA A 120 6.11 10.44 -11.81
N ALA A 121 7.42 10.59 -12.04
CA ALA A 121 8.17 9.72 -12.95
C ALA A 121 8.37 8.33 -12.34
N VAL A 122 8.60 8.28 -11.02
CA VAL A 122 8.64 7.03 -10.26
C VAL A 122 7.27 6.38 -10.25
N MET A 123 6.19 7.13 -9.99
CA MET A 123 4.82 6.60 -10.07
C MET A 123 4.52 5.99 -11.43
N ALA A 124 4.84 6.67 -12.54
CA ALA A 124 4.60 6.15 -13.88
C ALA A 124 5.33 4.82 -14.15
N THR A 125 6.52 4.63 -13.57
CA THR A 125 7.27 3.38 -13.69
C THR A 125 6.70 2.30 -12.79
N THR A 126 6.31 2.63 -11.56
CA THR A 126 5.56 1.74 -10.68
C THR A 126 4.27 1.23 -11.34
N LEU A 127 3.49 2.10 -11.96
CA LEU A 127 2.26 1.70 -12.65
C LEU A 127 2.55 0.72 -13.80
N ARG A 128 3.57 1.00 -14.61
CA ARG A 128 3.92 0.13 -15.74
C ARG A 128 4.47 -1.22 -15.31
N GLU A 129 5.40 -1.25 -14.36
CA GLU A 129 6.19 -2.44 -14.04
C GLU A 129 5.61 -3.23 -12.86
N VAL A 130 5.16 -2.52 -11.82
CA VAL A 130 4.64 -3.12 -10.60
C VAL A 130 3.16 -3.46 -10.76
N VAL A 131 2.33 -2.48 -11.16
CA VAL A 131 0.90 -2.71 -11.38
C VAL A 131 0.66 -3.53 -12.65
N GLY A 132 1.41 -3.26 -13.72
CA GLY A 132 1.35 -4.05 -14.96
C GLY A 132 1.72 -5.52 -14.83
N SER A 133 2.42 -5.92 -13.76
CA SER A 133 2.76 -7.32 -13.47
C SER A 133 1.83 -8.01 -12.46
N LEU A 134 0.76 -7.34 -12.03
CA LEU A 134 -0.22 -7.95 -11.13
C LEU A 134 -1.07 -8.99 -11.87
N PRO A 135 -1.61 -10.01 -11.15
CA PRO A 135 -2.54 -10.95 -11.74
C PRO A 135 -3.78 -10.21 -12.29
N PRO A 136 -4.13 -10.34 -13.58
CA PRO A 136 -5.26 -9.60 -14.18
C PRO A 136 -6.60 -9.85 -13.48
N GLY A 137 -6.75 -11.05 -12.91
CA GLY A 137 -7.94 -11.45 -12.17
C GLY A 137 -8.12 -10.76 -10.81
N ALA A 138 -7.05 -10.20 -10.23
CA ALA A 138 -7.03 -9.78 -8.84
C ALA A 138 -7.94 -8.58 -8.58
N ARG A 139 -8.61 -8.60 -7.43
CA ARG A 139 -9.45 -7.51 -6.95
C ARG A 139 -8.61 -6.42 -6.33
N VAL A 140 -8.80 -5.19 -6.79
CA VAL A 140 -8.09 -3.99 -6.31
C VAL A 140 -8.88 -3.40 -5.15
N LEU A 141 -8.20 -3.23 -4.01
CA LEU A 141 -8.71 -2.60 -2.80
C LEU A 141 -7.86 -1.34 -2.51
N PRO A 142 -8.31 -0.16 -2.98
CA PRO A 142 -7.55 1.08 -2.83
C PRO A 142 -7.61 1.66 -1.43
N GLY A 143 -6.69 2.58 -1.14
CA GLY A 143 -6.74 3.41 0.07
C GLY A 143 -7.95 4.36 0.08
N HIS A 144 -8.42 4.76 -1.10
CA HIS A 144 -9.54 5.67 -1.28
C HIS A 144 -10.41 5.28 -2.48
N GLY A 145 -11.70 5.58 -2.39
CA GLY A 145 -12.66 5.30 -3.46
C GLY A 145 -13.11 3.83 -3.51
N PRO A 146 -13.82 3.43 -4.58
CA PRO A 146 -14.38 2.09 -4.70
C PRO A 146 -13.33 1.05 -5.10
N ALA A 147 -13.61 -0.21 -4.77
CA ALA A 147 -12.85 -1.36 -5.28
C ALA A 147 -13.02 -1.53 -6.79
N SER A 148 -12.01 -2.11 -7.45
CA SER A 148 -12.05 -2.47 -8.88
C SER A 148 -11.30 -3.78 -9.15
N ARG A 149 -10.82 -4.01 -10.37
CA ARG A 149 -10.07 -5.23 -10.77
C ARG A 149 -8.88 -4.84 -11.65
N VAL A 150 -7.78 -5.59 -11.53
CA VAL A 150 -6.53 -5.29 -12.24
C VAL A 150 -6.76 -5.24 -13.76
N ASP A 151 -7.45 -6.21 -14.34
CA ASP A 151 -7.76 -6.22 -15.78
C ASP A 151 -8.55 -4.99 -16.26
N VAL A 152 -9.50 -4.51 -15.46
CA VAL A 152 -10.26 -3.28 -15.74
C VAL A 152 -9.34 -2.05 -15.72
N GLU A 153 -8.48 -1.95 -14.71
CA GLU A 153 -7.55 -0.82 -14.59
C GLU A 153 -6.51 -0.82 -15.72
N LEU A 154 -5.94 -1.98 -16.05
CA LEU A 154 -5.01 -2.10 -17.18
C LEU A 154 -5.66 -1.70 -18.52
N ALA A 155 -6.95 -1.96 -18.68
CA ALA A 155 -7.66 -1.65 -19.92
C ALA A 155 -8.16 -0.20 -20.02
N THR A 156 -8.53 0.42 -18.89
CA THR A 156 -9.32 1.67 -18.91
C THR A 156 -8.73 2.82 -18.12
N ASN A 157 -7.80 2.55 -17.20
CA ASN A 157 -7.24 3.60 -16.35
C ASN A 157 -6.31 4.49 -17.21
N PRO A 158 -6.56 5.81 -17.29
CA PRO A 158 -5.80 6.70 -18.17
C PRO A 158 -4.32 6.84 -17.80
N TYR A 159 -3.94 6.41 -16.60
CA TYR A 159 -2.54 6.38 -16.15
C TYR A 159 -1.81 5.08 -16.51
N LEU A 160 -2.53 4.04 -16.95
CA LEU A 160 -2.00 2.74 -17.38
C LEU A 160 -2.18 2.50 -18.89
N ALA A 161 -3.22 3.08 -19.49
CA ALA A 161 -3.51 3.01 -20.90
C ALA A 161 -2.62 4.00 -21.69
N GLY A 162 -1.35 3.64 -21.91
CA GLY A 162 -0.37 4.44 -22.65
C GLY A 162 0.79 3.62 -23.18
#